data_AF-A0A7V9TKR6-F1
#
_entry.id   AF-A0A7V9TKR6-F1
#
_cell.length_a   1.000
_cell.length_b   1.000
_cell.length_c   1.000
_cell.angle_alpha   90.00
_cell.angle_beta   90.00
_cell.angle_gamma   90.00
#
_symmetry.space_group_name_H-M   'P 1'
#
loop_
_entity.id
_entity.type
_entity.pdbx_description
1 polymer ?
#
loop_
_entity_poly.entity_id
_entity_poly.type
_entity_poly.pdbx_seq_one_letter_code
_entity_poly.pdbx_strand_id
1 'polypeptide(L)'
;MSDEVKTRTTFDIIGKKAAGKAIEEIFNVIHPAPPKTSLGEIFTAESANQFLDRVASFSALLSQADSHAQALKKLDAAIAEMETVRDEVLKAVYKQIRPLEKSYKQIQLFFENSEVRDNVQRPPVEFFIFNADSKAITSDVDSSTIVALDEFVQGRNDSFNFRQFICNLVVPGYVPDVVRKRLEDISNKWGMLLIGDLKDEKSFRTLSDQFRTDGGAYEFLKRPEDKAASDVVIAGYVKLREKHWFEEADGDSEDADLYSPASMLFAGSLARADRTTGGGIAQGPVGMIFGKIRGVEKSRIEPRISQMEHLSMERQVVSIIRNEDNDLCFVGSRSQAEDPNGVLKFFTSYRVLRYLERRIAVYLRRVAEQRLTRDLVKSQVRDPIEEFLRSEKQKGTIYDFNLDIDMAEEKFAMGVLDMGLEVLPVGPAETFNLKIDTPNFSKEEAK
;
A
#
# COMPACT_ATOMS: atom_id res chain seq x y z
N MET A 1 16.66 67.02 17.39
CA MET A 1 16.87 66.02 18.46
C MET A 1 15.50 65.66 18.98
N SER A 2 15.07 64.44 18.72
CA SER A 2 13.75 63.90 19.04
C SER A 2 13.68 63.52 20.51
N ASP A 3 12.74 64.09 21.25
CA ASP A 3 12.41 63.62 22.60
C ASP A 3 11.77 62.23 22.50
N GLU A 4 12.46 61.24 23.07
CA GLU A 4 12.02 59.86 23.24
C GLU A 4 10.77 59.80 24.12
N VAL A 5 9.64 59.37 23.54
CA VAL A 5 8.43 59.03 24.31
C VAL A 5 8.68 57.70 25.03
N LYS A 6 8.98 57.77 26.34
CA LYS A 6 9.18 56.59 27.19
C LYS A 6 7.85 55.87 27.43
N THR A 7 7.70 54.67 26.86
CA THR A 7 6.54 53.80 27.11
C THR A 7 6.64 53.14 28.50
N ARG A 8 5.54 53.19 29.25
CA ARG A 8 5.40 52.58 30.58
C ARG A 8 5.38 51.05 30.50
N THR A 9 5.99 50.38 31.48
CA THR A 9 5.99 48.90 31.56
C THR A 9 4.68 48.36 32.14
N THR A 10 4.41 47.05 32.00
CA THR A 10 3.26 46.36 32.62
C THR A 10 3.17 46.60 34.12
N PHE A 11 4.33 46.67 34.79
CA PHE A 11 4.44 46.97 36.21
C PHE A 11 4.00 48.41 36.55
N ASP A 12 4.28 49.36 35.64
CA ASP A 12 3.91 50.78 35.78
C ASP A 12 2.43 51.05 35.47
N ILE A 13 1.79 50.20 34.66
CA ILE A 13 0.37 50.33 34.24
C ILE A 13 -0.56 49.67 35.26
N ILE A 14 -0.20 48.49 35.79
CA ILE A 14 -1.10 47.68 36.63
C ILE A 14 -1.08 48.15 38.09
N GLY A 15 0.06 48.62 38.59
CA GLY A 15 0.23 49.04 39.99
C GLY A 15 0.00 47.93 41.01
N LYS A 16 0.36 48.17 42.29
CA LYS A 16 0.17 47.22 43.41
C LYS A 16 -1.30 47.08 43.84
N LYS A 17 -2.21 46.70 42.95
CA LYS A 17 -3.61 46.37 43.29
C LYS A 17 -3.85 44.87 43.14
N ALA A 18 -4.64 44.31 44.05
CA ALA A 18 -4.96 42.88 44.10
C ALA A 18 -5.59 42.33 42.80
N ALA A 19 -6.19 43.20 41.98
CA ALA A 19 -6.71 42.87 40.65
C ALA A 19 -5.62 42.56 39.61
N GLY A 20 -4.37 43.02 39.81
CA GLY A 20 -3.27 42.83 38.87
C GLY A 20 -2.92 41.36 38.66
N LYS A 21 -2.94 40.57 39.74
CA LYS A 21 -2.65 39.13 39.68
C LYS A 21 -3.72 38.34 38.92
N ALA A 22 -5.00 38.70 39.11
CA ALA A 22 -6.11 38.11 38.38
C ALA A 22 -6.09 38.49 36.89
N ILE A 23 -5.73 39.73 36.57
CA ILE A 23 -5.56 40.17 35.17
C ILE A 23 -4.39 39.44 34.51
N GLU A 24 -3.28 39.24 35.22
CA GLU A 24 -2.11 38.51 34.74
C GLU A 24 -2.40 37.01 34.53
N GLU A 25 -3.17 36.39 35.43
CA GLU A 25 -3.68 35.01 35.27
C GLU A 25 -4.63 34.87 34.08
N ILE A 26 -5.58 35.81 33.90
CA ILE A 26 -6.46 35.84 32.73
C ILE A 26 -5.65 36.03 31.45
N PHE A 27 -4.63 36.89 31.45
CA PHE A 27 -3.77 37.12 30.29
C PHE A 27 -2.95 35.89 29.90
N ASN A 28 -2.40 35.18 30.88
CA ASN A 28 -1.64 33.95 30.64
C ASN A 28 -2.51 32.79 30.12
N VAL A 29 -3.80 32.79 30.44
CA VAL A 29 -4.77 31.82 29.89
C VAL A 29 -5.18 32.16 28.47
N ILE A 30 -5.33 33.47 28.14
CA ILE A 30 -5.77 33.93 26.80
C ILE A 30 -4.60 33.94 25.79
N HIS A 31 -3.37 34.20 26.25
CA HIS A 31 -2.15 34.16 25.46
C HIS A 31 -0.99 33.55 26.28
N PRO A 32 -0.74 32.24 26.20
CA PRO A 32 0.42 31.63 26.83
C PRO A 32 1.69 32.07 26.07
N ALA A 33 2.30 33.18 26.52
CA ALA A 33 3.56 33.67 25.96
C ALA A 33 4.75 33.00 26.68
N PRO A 34 5.85 32.68 25.97
CA PRO A 34 7.09 32.28 26.61
C PRO A 34 7.62 33.41 27.52
N PRO A 35 8.36 33.09 28.60
CA PRO A 35 8.67 34.03 29.68
C PRO A 35 9.60 35.22 29.32
N LYS A 36 9.95 35.44 28.03
CA LYS A 36 10.89 36.49 27.59
C LYS A 36 10.59 37.02 26.17
N THR A 37 9.38 37.51 25.91
CA THR A 37 9.06 38.22 24.65
C THR A 37 8.71 39.68 24.95
N SER A 38 9.15 40.62 24.12
CA SER A 38 8.89 42.05 24.36
C SER A 38 7.41 42.40 24.11
N LEU A 39 6.84 43.35 24.87
CA LEU A 39 5.44 43.75 24.71
C LEU A 39 5.10 44.20 23.28
N GLY A 40 6.06 44.78 22.55
CA GLY A 40 5.88 45.22 21.16
C GLY A 40 5.80 44.08 20.14
N GLU A 41 6.35 42.90 20.47
CA GLU A 41 6.22 41.68 19.66
C GLU A 41 4.92 40.91 19.99
N ILE A 42 4.34 41.16 21.18
CA ILE A 42 3.08 40.58 21.64
C ILE A 42 1.88 41.43 21.16
N PHE A 43 2.03 42.76 21.11
CA PHE A 43 1.02 43.73 20.65
C PHE A 43 1.36 44.31 19.28
N THR A 44 1.31 43.49 18.25
CA THR A 44 1.15 44.01 16.88
C THR A 44 -0.22 44.67 16.77
N ALA A 45 -0.42 45.59 15.81
CA ALA A 45 -1.73 46.20 15.59
C ALA A 45 -2.83 45.15 15.35
N GLU A 46 -2.46 44.03 14.72
CA GLU A 46 -3.36 42.90 14.46
C GLU A 46 -3.70 42.11 15.74
N SER A 47 -2.73 41.78 16.59
CA SER A 47 -3.00 41.08 17.85
C SER A 47 -3.73 41.97 18.86
N ALA A 48 -3.46 43.28 18.86
CA ALA A 48 -4.18 44.26 19.68
C ALA A 48 -5.65 44.37 19.28
N ASN A 49 -5.96 44.39 17.98
CA ASN A 49 -7.34 44.38 17.49
C ASN A 49 -8.06 43.07 17.85
N GLN A 50 -7.41 41.92 17.64
CA GLN A 50 -7.99 40.63 18.05
C GLN A 50 -8.25 40.56 19.56
N PHE A 51 -7.36 41.13 20.38
CA PHE A 51 -7.55 41.19 21.82
C PHE A 51 -8.72 42.11 22.20
N LEU A 52 -8.82 43.29 21.60
CA LEU A 52 -9.94 44.21 21.83
C LEU A 52 -11.27 43.59 21.42
N ASP A 53 -11.32 42.90 20.29
CA ASP A 53 -12.51 42.19 19.83
C ASP A 53 -12.92 41.10 20.83
N ARG A 54 -11.96 40.28 21.31
CA ARG A 54 -12.22 39.25 22.33
C ARG A 54 -12.74 39.85 23.63
N VAL A 55 -12.14 40.93 24.12
CA VAL A 55 -12.57 41.61 25.35
C VAL A 55 -13.95 42.26 25.16
N ALA A 56 -14.24 42.84 24.00
CA ALA A 56 -15.54 43.40 23.68
C ALA A 56 -16.62 42.32 23.62
N SER A 57 -16.36 41.18 22.97
CA SER A 57 -17.26 40.02 22.97
C SER A 57 -17.50 39.47 24.38
N PHE A 58 -16.45 39.38 25.20
CA PHE A 58 -16.57 38.92 26.58
C PHE A 58 -17.38 39.90 27.45
N SER A 59 -17.15 41.20 27.27
CA SER A 59 -17.94 42.24 27.94
C SER A 59 -19.40 42.23 27.50
N ALA A 60 -19.70 41.89 26.24
CA ALA A 60 -21.06 41.82 25.73
C ALA A 60 -21.87 40.65 26.34
N LEU A 61 -21.20 39.59 26.78
CA LEU A 61 -21.82 38.44 27.44
C LEU A 61 -22.18 38.71 28.92
N LEU A 62 -21.61 39.75 29.53
CA LEU A 62 -21.76 40.07 30.95
C LEU A 62 -22.66 41.30 31.14
N SER A 63 -23.69 41.18 31.97
CA SER A 63 -24.52 42.32 32.38
C SER A 63 -24.26 42.71 33.85
N GLN A 64 -24.34 44.01 34.18
CA GLN A 64 -24.21 44.49 35.57
C GLN A 64 -25.30 43.93 36.51
N ALA A 65 -26.41 43.43 35.96
CA ALA A 65 -27.52 42.85 36.72
C ALA A 65 -27.42 41.33 36.88
N ASP A 66 -26.44 40.68 36.24
CA ASP A 66 -26.31 39.22 36.30
C ASP A 66 -25.75 38.79 37.67
N SER A 67 -26.43 37.83 38.30
CA SER A 67 -25.81 37.04 39.36
C SER A 67 -24.67 36.17 38.80
N HIS A 68 -23.71 35.79 39.64
CA HIS A 68 -22.61 34.91 39.26
C HIS A 68 -23.08 33.62 38.56
N ALA A 69 -24.16 32.99 39.05
CA ALA A 69 -24.72 31.79 38.46
C ALA A 69 -25.34 32.02 37.06
N GLN A 70 -25.91 33.20 36.81
CA GLN A 70 -26.45 33.55 35.50
C GLN A 70 -25.36 33.86 34.48
N ALA A 71 -24.29 34.54 34.90
CA ALA A 71 -23.12 34.78 34.07
C ALA A 71 -22.43 33.46 33.65
N LEU A 72 -22.27 32.52 34.58
CA LEU A 72 -21.75 31.17 34.27
C LEU A 72 -22.61 30.46 33.23
N LYS A 73 -23.94 30.44 33.41
CA LYS A 73 -24.85 29.81 32.43
C LYS A 73 -24.75 30.43 31.03
N LYS A 74 -24.56 31.74 30.92
CA LYS A 74 -24.37 32.42 29.62
C LYS A 74 -23.05 32.03 28.96
N LEU A 75 -21.98 31.92 29.76
CA LEU A 75 -20.67 31.47 29.28
C LEU A 75 -20.73 30.00 28.83
N ASP A 76 -21.33 29.12 29.62
CA ASP A 76 -21.51 27.72 29.26
C ASP A 76 -22.33 27.56 27.96
N ALA A 77 -23.39 28.36 27.80
CA ALA A 77 -24.18 28.37 26.57
C ALA A 77 -23.38 28.86 25.36
N ALA A 78 -22.60 29.94 25.51
CA ALA A 78 -21.76 30.45 24.43
C ALA A 78 -20.62 29.47 24.07
N ILE A 79 -20.04 28.79 25.07
CA ILE A 79 -19.07 27.72 24.84
C ILE A 79 -19.74 26.59 24.06
N ALA A 80 -20.89 26.10 24.48
CA ALA A 80 -21.60 25.02 23.78
C ALA A 80 -21.95 25.39 22.33
N GLU A 81 -22.34 26.64 22.07
CA GLU A 81 -22.57 27.15 20.71
C GLU A 81 -21.29 27.17 19.88
N MET A 82 -20.19 27.69 20.42
CA MET A 82 -18.88 27.70 19.74
C MET A 82 -18.34 26.29 19.49
N GLU A 83 -18.56 25.35 20.42
CA GLU A 83 -18.21 23.95 20.23
C GLU A 83 -19.01 23.32 19.10
N THR A 84 -20.31 23.62 19.01
CA THR A 84 -21.14 23.16 17.89
C THR A 84 -20.61 23.68 16.54
N VAL A 85 -20.31 24.97 16.45
CA VAL A 85 -19.74 25.57 15.23
C VAL A 85 -18.36 24.99 14.90
N ARG A 86 -17.49 24.80 15.91
CA ARG A 86 -16.19 24.13 15.74
C ARG A 86 -16.38 22.77 15.09
N ASP A 87 -17.34 21.99 15.57
CA ASP A 87 -17.51 20.61 15.16
C ASP A 87 -18.08 20.51 13.76
N GLU A 88 -19.02 21.38 13.40
CA GLU A 88 -19.52 21.53 12.04
C GLU A 88 -18.42 21.90 11.05
N VAL A 89 -17.56 22.86 11.42
CA VAL A 89 -16.42 23.27 10.58
C VAL A 89 -15.41 22.14 10.45
N LEU A 90 -15.04 21.47 11.55
CA LEU A 90 -14.11 20.35 11.54
C LEU A 90 -14.64 19.19 10.69
N LYS A 91 -15.93 18.86 10.80
CA LYS A 91 -16.61 17.87 9.95
C LYS A 91 -16.49 18.23 8.47
N ALA A 92 -16.81 19.47 8.11
CA ALA A 92 -16.77 19.93 6.72
C ALA A 92 -15.35 19.90 6.14
N VAL A 93 -14.35 20.32 6.92
CA VAL A 93 -12.94 20.31 6.51
C VAL A 93 -12.44 18.88 6.37
N TYR A 94 -12.70 18.01 7.35
CA TYR A 94 -12.23 16.62 7.31
C TYR A 94 -12.86 15.81 6.19
N LYS A 95 -14.12 16.08 5.84
CA LYS A 95 -14.76 15.45 4.67
C LYS A 95 -13.97 15.68 3.37
N GLN A 96 -13.31 16.83 3.23
CA GLN A 96 -12.48 17.16 2.06
C GLN A 96 -11.05 16.61 2.19
N ILE A 97 -10.49 16.60 3.40
CA ILE A 97 -9.11 16.15 3.65
C ILE A 97 -9.00 14.62 3.67
N ARG A 98 -10.03 13.90 4.11
CA ARG A 98 -9.99 12.44 4.34
C ARG A 98 -9.48 11.62 3.13
N PRO A 99 -9.90 11.88 1.87
CA PRO A 99 -9.34 11.18 0.71
C PRO A 99 -7.85 11.46 0.48
N LEU A 100 -7.40 12.68 0.76
CA LEU A 100 -5.99 13.07 0.68
C LEU A 100 -5.19 12.40 1.80
N GLU A 101 -5.67 12.48 3.06
CA GLU A 101 -5.05 11.80 4.21
C GLU A 101 -4.84 10.32 3.91
N LYS A 102 -5.88 9.65 3.38
CA LYS A 102 -5.83 8.24 2.99
C LYS A 102 -4.74 7.96 1.96
N SER A 103 -4.67 8.77 0.90
CA SER A 103 -3.70 8.60 -0.19
C SER A 103 -2.26 8.82 0.28
N TYR A 104 -2.00 9.89 1.05
CA TYR A 104 -0.67 10.19 1.58
C TYR A 104 -0.21 9.15 2.61
N LYS A 105 -1.10 8.69 3.49
CA LYS A 105 -0.78 7.61 4.44
C LYS A 105 -0.45 6.30 3.72
N GLN A 106 -1.14 5.98 2.62
CA GLN A 106 -0.79 4.79 1.83
C GLN A 106 0.61 4.89 1.21
N ILE A 107 1.00 6.07 0.73
CA ILE A 107 2.36 6.31 0.20
C ILE A 107 3.39 6.17 1.33
N GLN A 108 3.13 6.74 2.50
CA GLN A 108 3.98 6.58 3.69
C GLN A 108 4.14 5.08 4.03
N LEU A 109 3.03 4.36 4.13
CA LEU A 109 3.02 2.94 4.49
C LEU A 109 3.69 2.06 3.44
N PHE A 110 3.65 2.43 2.15
CA PHE A 110 4.45 1.76 1.12
C PHE A 110 5.94 1.82 1.47
N PHE A 111 6.47 3.01 1.80
CA PHE A 111 7.89 3.17 2.13
C PHE A 111 8.26 2.45 3.43
N GLU A 112 7.46 2.56 4.48
CA GLU A 112 7.66 1.83 5.74
C GLU A 112 7.71 0.31 5.55
N ASN A 113 6.86 -0.21 4.65
CA ASN A 113 6.83 -1.63 4.33
C ASN A 113 7.92 -2.06 3.34
N SER A 114 8.52 -1.13 2.61
CA SER A 114 9.63 -1.39 1.67
C SER A 114 11.01 -1.47 2.33
N GLU A 115 11.14 -0.99 3.56
CA GLU A 115 12.40 -0.91 4.28
C GLU A 115 12.90 -2.32 4.69
N VAL A 116 14.09 -2.68 4.24
CA VAL A 116 14.82 -3.85 4.74
C VAL A 116 15.59 -3.41 5.99
N ARG A 117 15.24 -3.98 7.15
CA ARG A 117 15.91 -3.67 8.42
C ARG A 117 17.14 -4.55 8.60
N ASP A 118 18.17 -4.24 7.84
CA ASP A 118 19.51 -4.77 8.05
C ASP A 118 20.53 -3.63 7.97
N ASN A 119 21.80 -3.94 8.24
CA ASN A 119 22.88 -2.95 8.23
C ASN A 119 23.36 -2.61 6.80
N VAL A 120 22.62 -3.00 5.75
CA VAL A 120 23.04 -2.82 4.36
C VAL A 120 22.32 -1.63 3.75
N GLN A 121 23.07 -0.57 3.45
CA GLN A 121 22.53 0.59 2.75
C GLN A 121 22.22 0.24 1.29
N ARG A 122 20.97 0.46 0.88
CA ARG A 122 20.48 0.20 -0.48
C ARG A 122 19.96 1.49 -1.11
N PRO A 123 19.96 1.59 -2.45
CA PRO A 123 19.28 2.70 -3.11
C PRO A 123 17.78 2.70 -2.78
N PRO A 124 17.11 3.87 -2.76
CA PRO A 124 15.67 3.96 -2.55
C PRO A 124 14.87 3.08 -3.53
N VAL A 125 13.64 2.72 -3.15
CA VAL A 125 12.70 2.13 -4.11
C VAL A 125 12.27 3.20 -5.10
N GLU A 126 12.39 2.92 -6.39
CA GLU A 126 11.81 3.80 -7.40
C GLU A 126 10.28 3.69 -7.30
N PHE A 127 9.62 4.84 -7.12
CA PHE A 127 8.18 4.92 -6.96
C PHE A 127 7.63 6.00 -7.88
N PHE A 128 6.74 5.63 -8.80
CA PHE A 128 6.17 6.52 -9.79
C PHE A 128 4.67 6.65 -9.53
N ILE A 129 4.17 7.88 -9.57
CA ILE A 129 2.78 8.19 -9.25
C ILE A 129 2.08 8.69 -10.52
N PHE A 130 1.05 7.95 -10.93
CA PHE A 130 0.05 8.45 -11.86
C PHE A 130 -1.15 8.92 -11.03
N ASN A 131 -1.35 10.24 -10.96
CA ASN A 131 -2.43 10.82 -10.17
C ASN A 131 -3.74 10.80 -10.98
N ALA A 132 -4.69 9.97 -10.56
CA ALA A 132 -5.99 9.84 -11.18
C ALA A 132 -7.10 9.63 -10.13
N ASP A 133 -8.31 10.08 -10.44
CA ASP A 133 -9.49 9.79 -9.63
C ASP A 133 -9.84 8.30 -9.77
N SER A 134 -9.97 7.59 -8.66
CA SER A 134 -10.38 6.19 -8.64
C SER A 134 -11.75 5.97 -9.27
N LYS A 135 -12.66 6.96 -9.20
CA LYS A 135 -13.97 6.90 -9.88
C LYS A 135 -13.85 6.95 -11.40
N ALA A 136 -12.80 7.56 -11.93
CA ALA A 136 -12.56 7.61 -13.38
C ALA A 136 -12.02 6.28 -13.92
N ILE A 137 -11.49 5.42 -13.04
CA ILE A 137 -10.97 4.09 -13.40
C ILE A 137 -12.11 3.05 -13.44
N THR A 138 -13.29 3.30 -12.87
CA THR A 138 -14.33 2.27 -12.72
C THR A 138 -15.42 2.24 -13.79
N SER A 139 -15.47 3.20 -14.72
CA SER A 139 -16.65 3.44 -15.56
C SER A 139 -16.55 2.95 -17.01
N ASP A 140 -15.36 2.92 -17.62
CA ASP A 140 -15.19 2.51 -19.02
C ASP A 140 -13.76 2.00 -19.28
N VAL A 141 -13.66 0.89 -20.01
CA VAL A 141 -12.41 0.25 -20.44
C VAL A 141 -11.59 1.16 -21.34
N ASP A 142 -12.28 1.95 -22.15
CA ASP A 142 -11.69 2.89 -23.10
C ASP A 142 -11.72 4.33 -22.57
N SER A 143 -11.90 4.50 -21.25
CA SER A 143 -11.81 5.82 -20.64
C SER A 143 -10.43 6.43 -20.89
N SER A 144 -10.42 7.76 -21.09
CA SER A 144 -9.18 8.54 -21.25
C SER A 144 -8.15 8.27 -20.13
N THR A 145 -8.61 7.94 -18.92
CA THR A 145 -7.77 7.55 -17.78
C THR A 145 -7.01 6.25 -18.02
N ILE A 146 -7.67 5.21 -18.56
CA ILE A 146 -7.04 3.92 -18.84
C ILE A 146 -6.06 4.04 -20.02
N VAL A 147 -6.40 4.84 -21.03
CA VAL A 147 -5.49 5.14 -22.14
C VAL A 147 -4.24 5.87 -21.63
N ALA A 148 -4.42 6.93 -20.83
CA ALA A 148 -3.30 7.66 -20.24
C ALA A 148 -2.44 6.79 -19.31
N LEU A 149 -3.05 5.83 -18.61
CA LEU A 149 -2.33 4.84 -17.80
C LEU A 149 -1.49 3.90 -18.68
N ASP A 150 -2.03 3.38 -19.78
CA ASP A 150 -1.28 2.54 -20.72
C ASP A 150 -0.10 3.31 -21.33
N GLU A 151 -0.31 4.57 -21.74
CA GLU A 151 0.75 5.45 -22.23
C GLU A 151 1.83 5.73 -21.17
N PHE A 152 1.42 5.95 -19.91
CA PHE A 152 2.36 6.14 -18.80
C PHE A 152 3.21 4.89 -18.55
N VAL A 153 2.59 3.71 -18.58
CA VAL A 153 3.26 2.41 -18.43
C VAL A 153 4.19 2.16 -19.62
N GLN A 154 3.72 2.41 -20.84
CA GLN A 154 4.50 2.25 -22.07
C GLN A 154 5.70 3.19 -22.08
N GLY A 155 5.52 4.50 -21.84
CA GLY A 155 6.60 5.47 -21.85
C GLY A 155 7.74 5.14 -20.89
N ARG A 156 7.45 4.39 -19.83
CA ARG A 156 8.46 3.87 -18.90
C ARG A 156 9.07 2.54 -19.38
N ASN A 157 8.24 1.58 -19.77
CA ASN A 157 8.68 0.21 -20.01
C ASN A 157 9.16 -0.06 -21.44
N ASP A 158 8.85 0.81 -22.38
CA ASP A 158 9.32 0.77 -23.76
C ASP A 158 10.68 1.47 -23.88
N SER A 159 11.65 0.95 -23.13
CA SER A 159 13.02 1.49 -23.05
C SER A 159 14.04 0.42 -23.44
N PHE A 160 15.31 0.80 -23.60
CA PHE A 160 16.43 -0.13 -23.70
C PHE A 160 17.10 -0.40 -22.33
N ASN A 161 16.70 0.30 -21.27
CA ASN A 161 17.31 0.18 -19.95
C ASN A 161 16.62 -0.89 -19.07
N PHE A 162 17.25 -2.06 -18.98
CA PHE A 162 16.74 -3.21 -18.20
C PHE A 162 16.45 -2.92 -16.72
N ARG A 163 17.14 -1.96 -16.10
CA ARG A 163 16.92 -1.64 -14.67
C ARG A 163 15.49 -1.21 -14.37
N GLN A 164 14.74 -0.77 -15.38
CA GLN A 164 13.40 -0.23 -15.23
C GLN A 164 12.28 -1.26 -15.49
N PHE A 165 12.58 -2.48 -15.96
CA PHE A 165 11.52 -3.39 -16.43
C PHE A 165 10.82 -4.20 -15.34
N ILE A 166 11.48 -4.53 -14.23
CA ILE A 166 10.81 -5.28 -13.16
C ILE A 166 10.09 -4.27 -12.26
N CYS A 167 8.81 -4.04 -12.52
CA CYS A 167 7.96 -3.16 -11.74
C CYS A 167 6.56 -3.76 -11.57
N ASN A 168 5.79 -3.15 -10.67
CA ASN A 168 4.41 -3.53 -10.40
C ASN A 168 3.49 -2.37 -10.75
N LEU A 169 2.29 -2.68 -11.24
CA LEU A 169 1.20 -1.74 -11.42
C LEU A 169 0.30 -1.88 -10.20
N VAL A 170 0.27 -0.85 -9.35
CA VAL A 170 -0.52 -0.86 -8.13
C VAL A 170 -1.73 0.05 -8.33
N VAL A 171 -2.93 -0.51 -8.22
CA VAL A 171 -4.19 0.24 -8.31
C VAL A 171 -4.94 0.06 -6.99
N PRO A 172 -4.79 1.01 -6.04
CA PRO A 172 -5.35 0.83 -4.71
C PRO A 172 -6.87 0.83 -4.70
N GLY A 173 -7.45 -0.21 -4.10
CA GLY A 173 -8.89 -0.38 -3.98
C GLY A 173 -9.49 -1.32 -5.02
N TYR A 174 -10.82 -1.37 -5.01
CA TYR A 174 -11.57 -2.26 -5.89
C TYR A 174 -11.71 -1.67 -7.29
N VAL A 175 -11.43 -2.51 -8.28
CA VAL A 175 -11.64 -2.24 -9.70
C VAL A 175 -12.62 -3.28 -10.26
N PRO A 176 -13.67 -2.86 -11.00
CA PRO A 176 -14.60 -3.78 -11.65
C PRO A 176 -13.90 -4.74 -12.61
N ASP A 177 -14.42 -5.96 -12.75
CA ASP A 177 -13.79 -7.04 -13.54
C ASP A 177 -13.46 -6.63 -14.98
N VAL A 178 -14.35 -5.88 -15.63
CA VAL A 178 -14.15 -5.44 -17.03
C VAL A 178 -12.90 -4.55 -17.16
N VAL A 179 -12.71 -3.60 -16.25
CA VAL A 179 -11.53 -2.72 -16.23
C VAL A 179 -10.30 -3.50 -15.77
N ARG A 180 -10.46 -4.36 -14.76
CA ARG A 180 -9.38 -5.19 -14.22
C ARG A 180 -8.75 -6.07 -15.31
N LYS A 181 -9.56 -6.69 -16.18
CA LYS A 181 -9.08 -7.43 -17.36
C LYS A 181 -8.24 -6.59 -18.32
N ARG A 182 -8.60 -5.31 -18.51
CA ARG A 182 -7.80 -4.40 -19.34
C ARG A 182 -6.48 -4.03 -18.66
N LEU A 183 -6.50 -3.79 -17.35
CA LEU A 183 -5.28 -3.55 -16.58
C LEU A 183 -4.36 -4.78 -16.57
N GLU A 184 -4.92 -5.99 -16.56
CA GLU A 184 -4.19 -7.25 -16.73
C GLU A 184 -3.52 -7.36 -18.10
N ASP A 185 -4.20 -6.95 -19.17
CA ASP A 185 -3.60 -6.93 -20.50
C ASP A 185 -2.38 -5.98 -20.52
N ILE A 186 -2.50 -4.81 -19.88
CA ILE A 186 -1.41 -3.85 -19.75
C ILE A 186 -0.27 -4.44 -18.90
N SER A 187 -0.55 -4.97 -17.71
CA SER A 187 0.46 -5.52 -16.82
C SER A 187 1.16 -6.74 -17.44
N ASN A 188 0.40 -7.65 -18.04
CA ASN A 188 0.94 -8.88 -18.61
C ASN A 188 1.78 -8.61 -19.86
N LYS A 189 1.36 -7.68 -20.74
CA LYS A 189 2.16 -7.22 -21.89
C LYS A 189 3.56 -6.78 -21.46
N TRP A 190 3.63 -6.08 -20.32
CA TRP A 190 4.87 -5.60 -19.75
C TRP A 190 5.37 -6.50 -18.61
N GLY A 191 4.95 -7.75 -18.48
CA GLY A 191 5.43 -8.69 -17.44
C GLY A 191 5.46 -8.13 -16.01
N MET A 192 4.53 -7.24 -15.65
CA MET A 192 4.36 -6.61 -14.34
C MET A 192 3.31 -7.38 -13.53
N LEU A 193 3.36 -7.26 -12.20
CA LEU A 193 2.19 -7.62 -11.39
C LEU A 193 1.19 -6.48 -11.35
N LEU A 194 -0.08 -6.76 -11.61
CA LEU A 194 -1.20 -5.93 -11.21
C LEU A 194 -1.52 -6.25 -9.74
N ILE A 195 -1.43 -5.26 -8.87
CA ILE A 195 -1.72 -5.41 -7.44
C ILE A 195 -2.92 -4.51 -7.12
N GLY A 196 -4.01 -5.11 -6.67
CA GLY A 196 -5.22 -4.39 -6.26
C GLY A 196 -5.93 -5.06 -5.10
N ASP A 197 -7.13 -4.58 -4.79
CA ASP A 197 -7.88 -5.03 -3.63
C ASP A 197 -9.31 -5.46 -4.01
N LEU A 198 -9.95 -6.19 -3.09
CA LEU A 198 -11.41 -6.36 -3.09
C LEU A 198 -12.10 -5.10 -2.56
N LYS A 199 -13.43 -5.09 -2.50
CA LYS A 199 -14.17 -4.01 -1.81
C LYS A 199 -13.87 -4.05 -0.31
N ASP A 200 -14.19 -2.95 0.39
CA ASP A 200 -14.07 -2.84 1.85
C ASP A 200 -15.15 -3.67 2.56
N GLU A 201 -15.05 -5.00 2.43
CA GLU A 201 -15.94 -5.95 3.10
C GLU A 201 -15.73 -5.90 4.61
N LYS A 202 -16.83 -5.85 5.36
CA LYS A 202 -16.80 -5.63 6.82
C LYS A 202 -16.57 -6.89 7.64
N SER A 203 -16.84 -8.05 7.05
CA SER A 203 -16.73 -9.35 7.73
C SER A 203 -16.34 -10.45 6.76
N PHE A 204 -15.78 -11.54 7.29
CA PHE A 204 -15.49 -12.74 6.51
C PHE A 204 -16.75 -13.31 5.83
N ARG A 205 -17.91 -13.25 6.51
CA ARG A 205 -19.17 -13.76 5.97
C ARG A 205 -19.58 -12.96 4.73
N THR A 206 -19.60 -11.64 4.83
CA THR A 206 -19.93 -10.74 3.71
C THR A 206 -18.98 -10.97 2.54
N LEU A 207 -17.68 -11.07 2.82
CA LEU A 207 -16.66 -11.39 1.83
C LEU A 207 -16.93 -12.74 1.14
N SER A 208 -17.21 -13.78 1.93
CA SER A 208 -17.52 -15.12 1.40
C SER A 208 -18.77 -15.13 0.53
N ASP A 209 -19.79 -14.35 0.89
CA ASP A 209 -21.04 -14.24 0.12
C ASP A 209 -20.79 -13.59 -1.26
N GLN A 210 -19.80 -12.70 -1.39
CA GLN A 210 -19.45 -12.10 -2.69
C GLN A 210 -18.74 -13.04 -3.67
N PHE A 211 -18.27 -14.21 -3.21
CA PHE A 211 -17.68 -15.25 -4.06
C PHE A 211 -18.68 -16.32 -4.53
N ARG A 212 -19.97 -16.14 -4.23
CA ARG A 212 -21.01 -17.05 -4.68
C ARG A 212 -21.24 -16.92 -6.19
N THR A 213 -21.61 -18.03 -6.81
CA THR A 213 -21.88 -18.15 -8.25
C THR A 213 -23.28 -17.67 -8.65
N ASP A 214 -24.02 -17.05 -7.74
CA ASP A 214 -25.36 -16.50 -7.97
C ASP A 214 -25.32 -14.97 -8.16
N GLY A 215 -24.24 -14.44 -8.75
CA GLY A 215 -24.07 -13.02 -9.04
C GLY A 215 -23.27 -12.23 -8.00
N GLY A 216 -22.37 -12.90 -7.27
CA GLY A 216 -21.44 -12.24 -6.36
C GLY A 216 -20.45 -11.34 -7.11
N ALA A 217 -19.97 -10.26 -6.47
CA ALA A 217 -19.06 -9.30 -7.10
C ALA A 217 -17.70 -9.89 -7.53
N TYR A 218 -17.34 -11.07 -7.02
CA TYR A 218 -16.04 -11.73 -7.25
C TYR A 218 -16.18 -13.10 -7.90
N GLU A 219 -17.35 -13.43 -8.46
CA GLU A 219 -17.63 -14.72 -9.11
C GLU A 219 -16.58 -15.06 -10.19
N PHE A 220 -16.25 -14.09 -11.05
CA PHE A 220 -15.34 -14.26 -12.19
C PHE A 220 -13.92 -13.76 -11.91
N LEU A 221 -13.55 -13.64 -10.62
CA LEU A 221 -12.23 -13.12 -10.26
C LEU A 221 -11.12 -14.10 -10.66
N LYS A 222 -11.36 -15.40 -10.47
CA LYS A 222 -10.49 -16.47 -10.98
C LYS A 222 -10.77 -16.71 -12.45
N ARG A 223 -9.71 -16.87 -13.24
CA ARG A 223 -9.87 -17.03 -14.68
C ARG A 223 -8.84 -18.00 -15.28
N PRO A 224 -9.19 -18.74 -16.35
CA PRO A 224 -8.33 -19.76 -16.93
C PRO A 224 -7.18 -19.21 -17.77
N GLU A 225 -7.15 -17.90 -18.09
CA GLU A 225 -6.11 -17.35 -18.96
C GLU A 225 -4.79 -17.11 -18.22
N ASP A 226 -3.67 -17.47 -18.86
CA ASP A 226 -2.31 -17.25 -18.33
C ASP A 226 -2.03 -15.80 -17.93
N LYS A 227 -2.66 -14.82 -18.58
CA LYS A 227 -2.51 -13.40 -18.26
C LYS A 227 -3.04 -13.04 -16.87
N ALA A 228 -4.00 -13.80 -16.35
CA ALA A 228 -4.52 -13.63 -14.99
C ALA A 228 -3.45 -13.96 -13.92
N ALA A 229 -2.35 -14.62 -14.31
CA ALA A 229 -1.21 -14.86 -13.44
C ALA A 229 -0.50 -13.56 -13.03
N SER A 230 -0.71 -12.47 -13.78
CA SER A 230 -0.21 -11.14 -13.45
C SER A 230 -1.03 -10.44 -12.36
N ASP A 231 -2.25 -10.89 -12.07
CA ASP A 231 -3.16 -10.23 -11.12
C ASP A 231 -3.06 -10.83 -9.71
N VAL A 232 -2.77 -9.96 -8.74
CA VAL A 232 -2.72 -10.26 -7.31
C VAL A 232 -3.75 -9.40 -6.60
N VAL A 233 -4.68 -10.07 -5.92
CA VAL A 233 -5.82 -9.42 -5.27
C VAL A 233 -5.76 -9.64 -3.78
N ILE A 234 -5.87 -8.54 -3.03
CA ILE A 234 -5.78 -8.55 -1.57
C ILE A 234 -7.17 -8.39 -0.95
N ALA A 235 -7.45 -9.24 0.02
CA ALA A 235 -8.64 -9.23 0.84
C ALA A 235 -8.32 -8.67 2.24
N GLY A 236 -8.99 -7.57 2.58
CA GLY A 236 -8.90 -6.92 3.89
C GLY A 236 -8.30 -5.52 3.80
N TYR A 237 -9.05 -4.54 4.28
CA TYR A 237 -8.57 -3.16 4.43
C TYR A 237 -7.91 -3.00 5.80
N VAL A 238 -6.85 -2.19 5.84
CA VAL A 238 -6.10 -1.90 7.07
C VAL A 238 -6.60 -0.61 7.71
N LYS A 239 -6.63 -0.56 9.04
CA LYS A 239 -6.97 0.63 9.81
C LYS A 239 -5.75 1.55 9.86
N LEU A 240 -5.89 2.74 9.28
CA LEU A 240 -4.86 3.78 9.25
C LEU A 240 -4.87 4.67 10.50
N ARG A 241 -6.06 4.91 11.06
CA ARG A 241 -6.29 5.80 12.20
C ARG A 241 -7.66 5.54 12.81
N GLU A 242 -7.77 5.75 14.12
CA GLU A 242 -9.04 5.88 14.83
C GLU A 242 -9.79 7.15 14.44
N LYS A 243 -11.12 7.10 14.38
CA LYS A 243 -11.93 8.28 14.12
C LYS A 243 -11.64 9.41 15.12
N HIS A 244 -11.66 10.65 14.65
CA HIS A 244 -11.75 11.77 15.57
C HIS A 244 -13.16 11.87 16.14
N TRP A 245 -13.28 12.53 17.29
CA TRP A 245 -14.53 12.64 18.04
C TRP A 245 -15.64 13.42 17.29
N PHE A 246 -15.27 14.27 16.33
CA PHE A 246 -16.19 15.00 15.46
C PHE A 246 -16.48 14.28 14.14
N GLU A 247 -15.77 13.19 13.81
CA GLU A 247 -16.00 12.46 12.56
C GLU A 247 -17.27 11.60 12.65
N GLU A 248 -18.13 11.74 11.64
CA GLU A 248 -19.31 10.91 11.49
C GLU A 248 -19.01 9.71 10.61
N ALA A 249 -19.81 8.66 10.78
CA ALA A 249 -19.77 7.48 9.92
C ALA A 249 -20.03 7.88 8.46
N ASP A 250 -19.09 7.56 7.57
CA ASP A 250 -19.27 7.76 6.13
C ASP A 250 -20.07 6.57 5.56
N GLY A 251 -21.31 6.83 5.13
CA GLY A 251 -22.15 6.00 4.26
C GLY A 251 -22.30 4.53 4.68
N ASP A 252 -21.31 3.71 4.32
CA ASP A 252 -21.31 2.24 4.38
C ASP A 252 -20.57 1.66 5.59
N SER A 253 -20.17 2.47 6.58
CA SER A 253 -19.40 2.05 7.75
C SER A 253 -20.02 2.58 9.03
N GLU A 254 -20.51 1.71 9.93
CA GLU A 254 -20.98 2.11 11.27
C GLU A 254 -19.86 2.75 12.12
N ASP A 255 -18.60 2.46 11.77
CA ASP A 255 -17.42 3.06 12.39
C ASP A 255 -16.78 4.10 11.47
N ALA A 256 -16.55 5.31 11.98
CA ALA A 256 -15.95 6.42 11.23
C ALA A 256 -14.41 6.31 11.15
N ASP A 257 -13.84 5.18 11.55
CA ASP A 257 -12.42 4.88 11.44
C ASP A 257 -11.89 5.02 10.00
N LEU A 258 -10.63 5.43 9.86
CA LEU A 258 -9.99 5.58 8.56
C LEU A 258 -9.41 4.24 8.11
N TYR A 259 -10.09 3.57 7.18
CA TYR A 259 -9.62 2.34 6.54
C TYR A 259 -9.11 2.56 5.12
N SER A 260 -8.13 1.76 4.74
CA SER A 260 -7.52 1.84 3.41
C SER A 260 -7.21 0.48 2.80
N PRO A 261 -7.27 0.39 1.45
CA PRO A 261 -6.80 -0.79 0.75
C PRO A 261 -5.33 -1.09 1.07
N ALA A 262 -4.98 -2.38 1.06
CA ALA A 262 -3.70 -2.90 1.52
C ALA A 262 -2.69 -3.17 0.38
N SER A 263 -3.12 -3.08 -0.89
CA SER A 263 -2.25 -3.20 -2.08
C SER A 263 -0.96 -2.39 -2.04
N MET A 264 -1.01 -1.15 -1.55
CA MET A 264 0.19 -0.33 -1.39
C MET A 264 1.17 -0.90 -0.37
N LEU A 265 0.67 -1.42 0.76
CA LEU A 265 1.50 -2.05 1.79
C LEU A 265 2.09 -3.37 1.29
N PHE A 266 1.30 -4.13 0.53
CA PHE A 266 1.74 -5.36 -0.10
C PHE A 266 2.83 -5.10 -1.15
N ALA A 267 2.67 -4.09 -2.01
CA ALA A 267 3.67 -3.69 -2.99
C ALA A 267 4.97 -3.22 -2.34
N GLY A 268 4.88 -2.47 -1.23
CA GLY A 268 6.04 -2.13 -0.41
C GLY A 268 6.71 -3.37 0.16
N SER A 269 5.92 -4.29 0.72
CA SER A 269 6.43 -5.55 1.28
C SER A 269 7.07 -6.45 0.21
N LEU A 270 6.55 -6.46 -1.01
CA LEU A 270 7.13 -7.15 -2.17
C LEU A 270 8.50 -6.57 -2.52
N ALA A 271 8.62 -5.24 -2.58
CA ALA A 271 9.91 -4.58 -2.79
C ALA A 271 10.91 -4.89 -1.67
N ARG A 272 10.43 -5.00 -0.42
CA ARG A 272 11.26 -5.45 0.72
C ARG A 272 11.71 -6.90 0.54
N ALA A 273 10.82 -7.81 0.14
CA ALA A 273 11.15 -9.22 -0.08
C ALA A 273 12.23 -9.37 -1.16
N ASP A 274 12.09 -8.67 -2.28
CA ASP A 274 13.08 -8.67 -3.37
C ASP A 274 14.48 -8.23 -2.93
N ARG A 275 14.53 -7.29 -1.98
CA ARG A 275 15.76 -6.66 -1.48
C ARG A 275 16.35 -7.36 -0.27
N THR A 276 15.60 -8.24 0.36
CA THR A 276 16.04 -9.01 1.53
C THR A 276 17.04 -10.07 1.08
N THR A 277 18.15 -10.17 1.81
CA THR A 277 19.20 -11.16 1.53
C THR A 277 18.60 -12.57 1.55
N GLY A 278 18.74 -13.31 0.45
CA GLY A 278 18.17 -14.66 0.29
C GLY A 278 16.71 -14.71 -0.17
N GLY A 279 15.99 -13.58 -0.25
CA GLY A 279 14.63 -13.51 -0.78
C GLY A 279 14.60 -13.47 -2.31
N GLY A 280 15.26 -12.48 -2.90
CA GLY A 280 15.29 -12.32 -4.36
C GLY A 280 13.88 -12.27 -4.99
N ILE A 281 13.80 -12.43 -6.31
CA ILE A 281 12.52 -12.30 -7.02
C ILE A 281 11.56 -13.50 -6.79
N ALA A 282 12.11 -14.65 -6.40
CA ALA A 282 11.35 -15.87 -6.15
C ALA A 282 10.59 -15.84 -4.82
N GLN A 283 11.04 -15.04 -3.84
CA GLN A 283 10.37 -14.91 -2.54
C GLN A 283 9.24 -13.89 -2.59
N GLY A 284 8.03 -14.33 -2.23
CA GLY A 284 6.88 -13.46 -2.04
C GLY A 284 6.84 -12.82 -0.65
N PRO A 285 6.14 -11.69 -0.47
CA PRO A 285 5.97 -11.01 0.81
C PRO A 285 4.83 -11.63 1.60
N VAL A 286 4.88 -12.94 1.79
CA VAL A 286 3.79 -13.74 2.37
C VAL A 286 4.32 -14.68 3.45
N GLY A 287 3.43 -15.13 4.32
CA GLY A 287 3.76 -15.95 5.47
C GLY A 287 4.25 -15.12 6.66
N MET A 288 4.48 -15.79 7.78
CA MET A 288 4.73 -15.14 9.07
C MET A 288 6.09 -14.42 9.16
N ILE A 289 7.04 -14.77 8.29
CA ILE A 289 8.39 -14.20 8.28
C ILE A 289 8.47 -13.02 7.30
N PHE A 290 8.20 -13.26 6.02
CA PHE A 290 8.36 -12.24 4.97
C PHE A 290 7.12 -11.34 4.81
N GLY A 291 5.94 -11.83 5.23
CA GLY A 291 4.66 -11.14 5.07
C GLY A 291 4.30 -10.15 6.17
N LYS A 292 5.16 -9.93 7.17
CA LYS A 292 4.89 -8.97 8.26
C LYS A 292 4.55 -7.57 7.72
N ILE A 293 3.44 -7.01 8.18
CA ILE A 293 2.93 -5.70 7.81
C ILE A 293 3.33 -4.70 8.90
N ARG A 294 3.83 -3.54 8.50
CA ARG A 294 4.30 -2.48 9.39
C ARG A 294 3.39 -1.25 9.31
N GLY A 295 3.34 -0.50 10.40
CA GLY A 295 2.66 0.80 10.48
C GLY A 295 1.14 0.71 10.67
N VAL A 296 0.59 -0.50 10.87
CA VAL A 296 -0.84 -0.74 11.05
C VAL A 296 -1.09 -1.81 12.10
N GLU A 297 -2.12 -1.63 12.93
CA GLU A 297 -2.41 -2.51 14.07
C GLU A 297 -3.60 -3.45 13.83
N LYS A 298 -4.50 -3.10 12.90
CA LYS A 298 -5.77 -3.81 12.69
C LYS A 298 -6.13 -3.92 11.21
N SER A 299 -6.72 -5.06 10.85
CA SER A 299 -7.39 -5.28 9.56
C SER A 299 -8.91 -5.42 9.77
N ARG A 300 -9.71 -5.09 8.75
CA ARG A 300 -11.17 -5.34 8.73
C ARG A 300 -11.50 -6.81 8.89
N ILE A 301 -10.73 -7.66 8.23
CA ILE A 301 -10.93 -9.11 8.20
C ILE A 301 -9.60 -9.74 8.61
N GLU A 302 -9.63 -10.50 9.70
CA GLU A 302 -8.54 -11.30 10.23
C GLU A 302 -9.05 -12.75 10.31
N PRO A 303 -8.96 -13.51 9.20
CA PRO A 303 -9.60 -14.82 9.10
C PRO A 303 -8.90 -15.85 9.98
N ARG A 304 -9.67 -16.83 10.46
CA ARG A 304 -9.14 -18.02 11.13
C ARG A 304 -8.39 -18.93 10.14
N ILE A 305 -7.61 -19.89 10.65
CA ILE A 305 -6.85 -20.84 9.82
C ILE A 305 -7.74 -21.52 8.76
N SER A 306 -8.89 -22.07 9.16
CA SER A 306 -9.83 -22.73 8.23
C SER A 306 -10.45 -21.78 7.19
N GLN A 307 -10.58 -20.49 7.53
CA GLN A 307 -11.08 -19.46 6.64
C GLN A 307 -9.99 -18.98 5.66
N MET A 308 -8.74 -18.98 6.11
CA MET A 308 -7.58 -18.63 5.30
C MET A 308 -7.37 -19.64 4.17
N GLU A 309 -7.48 -20.94 4.45
CA GLU A 309 -7.41 -21.98 3.39
C GLU A 309 -8.45 -21.73 2.30
N HIS A 310 -9.69 -21.41 2.70
CA HIS A 310 -10.74 -21.06 1.75
C HIS A 310 -10.37 -19.81 0.91
N LEU A 311 -9.92 -18.73 1.53
CA LEU A 311 -9.56 -17.50 0.82
C LEU A 311 -8.34 -17.67 -0.09
N SER A 312 -7.25 -18.22 0.43
CA SER A 312 -5.98 -18.33 -0.29
C SER A 312 -6.03 -19.43 -1.35
N MET A 313 -6.47 -20.65 -1.00
CA MET A 313 -6.40 -21.79 -1.92
C MET A 313 -7.62 -21.83 -2.84
N GLU A 314 -8.82 -21.71 -2.28
CA GLU A 314 -10.07 -21.85 -3.06
C GLU A 314 -10.54 -20.54 -3.70
N ARG A 315 -10.18 -19.36 -3.17
CA ARG A 315 -10.54 -18.05 -3.76
C ARG A 315 -9.37 -17.29 -4.37
N GLN A 316 -8.14 -17.78 -4.22
CA GLN A 316 -6.93 -17.20 -4.82
C GLN A 316 -6.69 -15.73 -4.44
N VAL A 317 -7.01 -15.34 -3.21
CA VAL A 317 -6.74 -13.99 -2.72
C VAL A 317 -5.68 -13.99 -1.63
N VAL A 318 -4.87 -12.94 -1.60
CA VAL A 318 -3.96 -12.66 -0.49
C VAL A 318 -4.79 -12.14 0.67
N SER A 319 -4.65 -12.74 1.83
CA SER A 319 -5.38 -12.33 3.05
C SER A 319 -4.44 -11.76 4.10
N ILE A 320 -4.98 -11.00 5.04
CA ILE A 320 -4.25 -10.46 6.18
C ILE A 320 -4.65 -11.24 7.42
N ILE A 321 -3.69 -11.91 8.06
CA ILE A 321 -3.88 -12.62 9.33
C ILE A 321 -3.11 -11.93 10.46
N ARG A 322 -3.32 -12.42 11.67
CA ARG A 322 -2.54 -12.08 12.86
C ARG A 322 -1.70 -13.29 13.25
N ASN A 323 -0.38 -13.12 13.40
CA ASN A 323 0.50 -14.20 13.81
C ASN A 323 0.49 -14.39 15.35
N GLU A 324 1.30 -15.32 15.84
CA GLU A 324 1.47 -15.60 17.27
C GLU A 324 1.98 -14.41 18.09
N ASP A 325 2.78 -13.53 17.47
CA ASP A 325 3.31 -12.30 18.07
C ASP A 325 2.32 -11.13 18.03
N ASN A 326 1.09 -11.36 17.55
CA ASN A 326 0.07 -10.33 17.33
C ASN A 326 0.40 -9.34 16.19
N ASP A 327 1.38 -9.63 15.34
CA ASP A 327 1.71 -8.88 14.13
C ASP A 327 0.74 -9.23 12.98
N LEU A 328 0.36 -8.22 12.19
CA LEU A 328 -0.36 -8.46 10.95
C LEU A 328 0.59 -9.03 9.88
N CYS A 329 0.14 -10.05 9.14
CA CYS A 329 0.91 -10.70 8.09
C CYS A 329 0.06 -10.96 6.84
N PHE A 330 0.62 -10.72 5.66
CA PHE A 330 0.05 -11.21 4.41
C PHE A 330 0.25 -12.72 4.28
N VAL A 331 -0.79 -13.44 3.87
CA VAL A 331 -0.76 -14.89 3.61
C VAL A 331 -1.52 -15.21 2.33
N GLY A 332 -0.96 -16.16 1.58
CA GLY A 332 -1.44 -16.57 0.27
C GLY A 332 -0.56 -16.02 -0.83
N SER A 333 -0.02 -16.92 -1.65
CA SER A 333 0.91 -16.60 -2.74
C SER A 333 0.29 -16.71 -4.13
N ARG A 334 -1.04 -16.84 -4.19
CA ARG A 334 -1.74 -17.14 -5.44
C ARG A 334 -2.04 -15.90 -6.28
N SER A 335 -1.99 -16.06 -7.59
CA SER A 335 -2.50 -15.13 -8.60
C SER A 335 -3.96 -15.46 -8.96
N GLN A 336 -4.60 -14.70 -9.85
CA GLN A 336 -5.94 -15.02 -10.34
C GLN A 336 -6.00 -16.10 -11.44
N ALA A 337 -4.86 -16.63 -11.90
CA ALA A 337 -4.83 -17.71 -12.88
C ALA A 337 -5.34 -19.03 -12.29
N GLU A 338 -6.33 -19.64 -12.93
CA GLU A 338 -6.82 -20.97 -12.62
C GLU A 338 -5.89 -22.03 -13.25
N ASP A 339 -4.84 -22.37 -12.51
CA ASP A 339 -3.84 -23.34 -12.93
C ASP A 339 -3.62 -24.39 -11.82
N PRO A 340 -4.53 -25.38 -11.66
CA PRO A 340 -4.51 -26.29 -10.51
C PRO A 340 -3.18 -27.02 -10.32
N ASN A 341 -2.54 -27.40 -11.42
CA ASN A 341 -1.34 -28.25 -11.43
C ASN A 341 -0.08 -27.54 -11.93
N GLY A 342 -0.18 -26.36 -12.53
CA GLY A 342 0.97 -25.63 -13.02
C GLY A 342 1.49 -24.60 -12.03
N VAL A 343 2.40 -23.77 -12.55
CA VAL A 343 3.18 -22.80 -11.76
C VAL A 343 2.56 -21.41 -11.77
N LEU A 344 1.65 -21.12 -12.71
CA LEU A 344 1.09 -19.78 -12.92
C LEU A 344 0.06 -19.39 -11.86
N LYS A 345 -0.48 -20.37 -11.12
CA LYS A 345 -1.27 -20.12 -9.91
C LYS A 345 -0.51 -19.32 -8.86
N PHE A 346 0.82 -19.27 -8.91
CA PHE A 346 1.64 -18.48 -7.98
C PHE A 346 2.17 -17.22 -8.66
N PHE A 347 1.93 -16.06 -8.05
CA PHE A 347 2.46 -14.81 -8.59
C PHE A 347 3.99 -14.77 -8.52
N THR A 348 4.63 -15.45 -7.57
CA THR A 348 6.10 -15.49 -7.47
C THR A 348 6.72 -16.24 -8.65
N SER A 349 6.14 -17.37 -9.05
CA SER A 349 6.54 -18.11 -10.24
C SER A 349 6.37 -17.27 -11.50
N TYR A 350 5.24 -16.58 -11.65
CA TYR A 350 5.00 -15.64 -12.76
C TYR A 350 6.11 -14.58 -12.84
N ARG A 351 6.47 -13.96 -11.70
CA ARG A 351 7.55 -12.96 -11.65
C ARG A 351 8.90 -13.53 -12.09
N VAL A 352 9.24 -14.75 -11.66
CA VAL A 352 10.48 -15.43 -12.06
C VAL A 352 10.49 -15.61 -13.59
N LEU A 353 9.41 -16.13 -14.17
CA LEU A 353 9.32 -16.33 -15.62
C LEU A 353 9.49 -15.01 -16.39
N ARG A 354 8.78 -13.95 -15.98
CA ARG A 354 8.91 -12.63 -16.62
C ARG A 354 10.29 -12.00 -16.44
N TYR A 355 10.96 -12.25 -15.32
CA TYR A 355 12.33 -11.82 -15.13
C TYR A 355 13.29 -12.51 -16.10
N LEU A 356 13.21 -13.84 -16.23
CA LEU A 356 14.08 -14.60 -17.13
C LEU A 356 13.85 -14.19 -18.59
N GLU A 357 12.59 -14.15 -19.02
CA GLU A 357 12.19 -13.72 -20.36
C GLU A 357 12.81 -12.36 -20.72
N ARG A 358 12.70 -11.37 -19.82
CA ARG A 358 13.18 -10.01 -20.08
C ARG A 358 14.70 -9.91 -20.03
N ARG A 359 15.36 -10.63 -19.12
CA ARG A 359 16.82 -10.68 -19.06
C ARG A 359 17.40 -11.24 -20.35
N ILE A 360 16.82 -12.34 -20.83
CA ILE A 360 17.23 -13.02 -22.06
C ILE A 360 16.91 -12.14 -23.27
N ALA A 361 15.71 -11.56 -23.37
CA ALA A 361 15.33 -10.68 -24.48
C ALA A 361 16.26 -9.47 -24.62
N VAL A 362 16.65 -8.82 -23.50
CA VAL A 362 17.61 -7.71 -23.55
C VAL A 362 18.99 -8.16 -24.00
N TYR A 363 19.45 -9.30 -23.53
CA TYR A 363 20.73 -9.85 -23.95
C TYR A 363 20.72 -10.15 -25.45
N LEU A 364 19.68 -10.84 -25.94
CA LEU A 364 19.51 -11.15 -27.36
C LEU A 364 19.46 -9.91 -28.25
N ARG A 365 18.82 -8.82 -27.80
CA ARG A 365 18.83 -7.52 -28.51
C ARG A 365 20.23 -6.93 -28.66
N ARG A 366 21.20 -7.25 -27.79
CA ARG A 366 22.60 -6.81 -27.94
C ARG A 366 23.38 -7.66 -28.94
N VAL A 367 22.99 -8.93 -29.08
CA VAL A 367 23.57 -9.87 -30.04
C VAL A 367 22.90 -9.74 -31.41
N ALA A 368 21.70 -9.18 -31.46
CA ALA A 368 20.98 -8.86 -32.69
C ALA A 368 21.83 -7.98 -33.63
N GLU A 369 21.51 -8.02 -34.93
CA GLU A 369 22.23 -7.36 -36.03
C GLU A 369 23.61 -7.95 -36.36
N GLN A 370 24.10 -8.92 -35.58
CA GLN A 370 25.26 -9.72 -35.97
C GLN A 370 24.86 -10.79 -37.00
N ARG A 371 25.82 -11.16 -37.88
CA ARG A 371 25.61 -12.23 -38.85
C ARG A 371 25.35 -13.55 -38.12
N LEU A 372 24.16 -14.11 -38.28
CA LEU A 372 23.79 -15.39 -37.73
C LEU A 372 24.61 -16.52 -38.38
N THR A 373 25.50 -17.11 -37.60
CA THR A 373 26.26 -18.32 -37.94
C THR A 373 26.07 -19.35 -36.82
N ARG A 374 26.27 -20.64 -37.11
CA ARG A 374 26.16 -21.69 -36.10
C ARG A 374 27.12 -21.46 -34.92
N ASP A 375 28.35 -21.00 -35.21
CA ASP A 375 29.35 -20.71 -34.18
C ASP A 375 28.95 -19.50 -33.32
N LEU A 376 28.34 -18.48 -33.92
CA LEU A 376 27.82 -17.32 -33.19
C LEU A 376 26.65 -17.70 -32.31
N VAL A 377 25.70 -18.49 -32.81
CA VAL A 377 24.56 -18.96 -32.00
C VAL A 377 25.06 -19.80 -30.82
N LYS A 378 26.04 -20.67 -31.02
CA LYS A 378 26.61 -21.44 -29.92
C LYS A 378 27.29 -20.54 -28.87
N SER A 379 28.26 -19.75 -29.30
CA SER A 379 29.14 -18.99 -28.39
C SER A 379 28.52 -17.73 -27.79
N GLN A 380 27.64 -17.05 -28.53
CA GLN A 380 27.05 -15.78 -28.11
C GLN A 380 25.57 -15.86 -27.74
N VAL A 381 24.86 -16.94 -28.08
CA VAL A 381 23.44 -17.08 -27.70
C VAL A 381 23.28 -18.21 -26.68
N ARG A 382 23.60 -19.44 -27.05
CA ARG A 382 23.37 -20.63 -26.22
C ARG A 382 24.18 -20.61 -24.93
N ASP A 383 25.51 -20.55 -25.03
CA ASP A 383 26.39 -20.68 -23.86
C ASP A 383 26.11 -19.58 -22.80
N PRO A 384 25.93 -18.29 -23.17
CA PRO A 384 25.63 -17.24 -22.20
C PRO A 384 24.25 -17.36 -21.55
N ILE A 385 23.23 -17.82 -22.29
CA ILE A 385 21.89 -18.07 -21.73
C ILE A 385 21.93 -19.26 -20.77
N GLU A 386 22.59 -20.36 -21.15
CA GLU A 386 22.75 -21.52 -20.27
C GLU A 386 23.55 -21.17 -19.00
N GLU A 387 24.64 -20.39 -19.11
CA GLU A 387 25.41 -19.93 -17.96
C GLU A 387 24.56 -19.07 -17.00
N PHE A 388 23.78 -18.14 -17.56
CA PHE A 388 22.83 -17.34 -16.79
C PHE A 388 21.81 -18.23 -16.06
N LEU A 389 21.16 -19.16 -16.76
CA LEU A 389 20.17 -20.06 -16.16
C LEU A 389 20.79 -20.98 -15.10
N ARG A 390 22.03 -21.47 -15.32
CA ARG A 390 22.78 -22.22 -14.29
C ARG A 390 23.05 -21.37 -13.05
N SER A 391 23.38 -20.09 -13.21
CA SER A 391 23.54 -19.16 -12.08
C SER A 391 22.23 -18.96 -11.31
N GLU A 392 21.10 -18.78 -12.01
CA GLU A 392 19.79 -18.64 -11.36
C GLU A 392 19.34 -19.94 -10.66
N LYS A 393 19.71 -21.10 -11.20
CA LYS A 393 19.52 -22.40 -10.54
C LYS A 393 20.34 -22.51 -9.24
N GLN A 394 21.60 -22.07 -9.26
CA GLN A 394 22.45 -22.05 -8.06
C GLN A 394 21.93 -21.10 -6.98
N LYS A 395 21.30 -19.98 -7.37
CA LYS A 395 20.65 -19.04 -6.44
C LYS A 395 19.33 -19.57 -5.86
N GLY A 396 18.80 -20.67 -6.39
CA GLY A 396 17.47 -21.17 -6.02
C GLY A 396 16.31 -20.34 -6.56
N THR A 397 16.50 -19.63 -7.67
CA THR A 397 15.42 -18.91 -8.37
C THR A 397 14.62 -19.86 -9.28
N ILE A 398 15.30 -20.84 -9.86
CA ILE A 398 14.70 -21.91 -10.65
C ILE A 398 15.19 -23.28 -10.17
N TYR A 399 14.36 -24.31 -10.32
CA TYR A 399 14.73 -25.70 -10.05
C TYR A 399 15.44 -26.32 -11.26
N ASP A 400 14.88 -26.12 -12.45
CA ASP A 400 15.44 -26.71 -13.67
C ASP A 400 15.08 -25.90 -14.92
N PHE A 401 15.81 -26.17 -16.01
CA PHE A 401 15.54 -25.57 -17.31
C PHE A 401 16.00 -26.48 -18.46
N ASN A 402 15.36 -26.31 -19.61
CA ASN A 402 15.74 -26.91 -20.88
C ASN A 402 15.67 -25.85 -21.97
N LEU A 403 16.79 -25.62 -22.67
CA LEU A 403 16.90 -24.65 -23.77
C LEU A 403 17.11 -25.40 -25.08
N ASP A 404 16.14 -25.29 -25.97
CA ASP A 404 16.19 -25.77 -27.34
C ASP A 404 16.29 -24.59 -28.30
N ILE A 405 17.12 -24.72 -29.33
CA ILE A 405 17.35 -23.69 -30.34
C ILE A 405 17.26 -24.37 -31.70
N ASP A 406 16.31 -23.91 -32.53
CA ASP A 406 16.18 -24.42 -33.89
C ASP A 406 17.33 -23.92 -34.75
N MET A 407 18.12 -24.87 -35.25
CA MET A 407 19.33 -24.62 -36.05
C MET A 407 19.11 -24.90 -37.55
N ALA A 408 17.86 -24.95 -38.02
CA ALA A 408 17.52 -25.18 -39.42
C ALA A 408 18.06 -24.09 -40.36
N GLU A 409 18.66 -24.49 -41.49
CA GLU A 409 19.32 -23.56 -42.43
C GLU A 409 18.35 -22.54 -43.04
N GLU A 410 17.08 -22.92 -43.22
CA GLU A 410 16.03 -22.03 -43.73
C GLU A 410 15.78 -20.84 -42.78
N LYS A 411 15.82 -21.06 -41.46
CA LYS A 411 15.62 -20.02 -40.45
C LYS A 411 16.80 -19.05 -40.41
N PHE A 412 18.02 -19.59 -40.50
CA PHE A 412 19.24 -18.79 -40.63
C PHE A 412 19.22 -17.89 -41.87
N ALA A 413 18.76 -18.40 -43.02
CA ALA A 413 18.65 -17.62 -44.25
C ALA A 413 17.64 -16.46 -44.13
N MET A 414 16.59 -16.62 -43.31
CA MET A 414 15.62 -15.57 -43.00
C MET A 414 16.07 -14.63 -41.88
N GLY A 415 17.21 -14.90 -41.23
CA GLY A 415 17.69 -14.13 -40.08
C GLY A 415 16.86 -14.32 -38.81
N VAL A 416 16.10 -15.42 -38.72
CA VAL A 416 15.22 -15.75 -37.59
C VAL A 416 15.86 -16.88 -36.78
N LEU A 417 15.82 -16.77 -35.45
CA LEU A 417 16.26 -17.81 -34.54
C LEU A 417 15.11 -18.16 -33.59
N ASP A 418 14.53 -19.34 -33.77
CA ASP A 418 13.46 -19.85 -32.91
C ASP A 418 14.09 -20.57 -31.71
N MET A 419 13.63 -20.23 -30.52
CA MET A 419 14.15 -20.78 -29.26
C MET A 419 12.99 -21.24 -28.39
N GLY A 420 13.05 -22.49 -27.93
CA GLY A 420 12.19 -23.05 -26.91
C GLY A 420 12.91 -23.01 -25.57
N LEU A 421 12.32 -22.36 -24.56
CA LEU A 421 12.86 -22.36 -23.21
C LEU A 421 11.79 -22.88 -22.24
N GLU A 422 12.02 -24.08 -21.73
CA GLU A 422 11.23 -24.67 -20.65
C GLU A 422 11.93 -24.37 -19.32
N VAL A 423 11.20 -23.82 -18.35
CA VAL A 423 11.74 -23.48 -17.03
C VAL A 423 10.80 -23.94 -15.95
N LEU A 424 11.36 -24.53 -14.90
CA LEU A 424 10.66 -24.84 -13.67
C LEU A 424 11.04 -23.82 -12.58
N PRO A 425 10.24 -22.77 -12.34
CA PRO A 425 10.53 -21.77 -11.32
C PRO A 425 10.37 -22.35 -9.90
N VAL A 426 11.08 -21.76 -8.94
CA VAL A 426 10.86 -22.09 -7.52
C VAL A 426 9.56 -21.46 -7.05
N GLY A 427 8.58 -22.30 -6.73
CA GLY A 427 7.31 -21.91 -6.14
C GLY A 427 7.36 -21.88 -4.61
N PRO A 428 6.45 -21.16 -3.96
CA PRO A 428 6.31 -21.15 -2.52
C PRO A 428 5.68 -22.45 -2.03
N ALA A 429 6.07 -22.92 -0.85
CA ALA A 429 5.40 -24.05 -0.20
C ALA A 429 4.04 -23.62 0.38
N GLU A 430 2.96 -24.27 -0.04
CA GLU A 430 1.60 -24.01 0.49
C GLU A 430 1.23 -24.92 1.67
N THR A 431 1.64 -26.19 1.63
CA THR A 431 1.23 -27.19 2.62
C THR A 431 2.40 -28.09 2.99
N PHE A 432 2.58 -28.34 4.28
CA PHE A 432 3.53 -29.32 4.80
C PHE A 432 2.75 -30.49 5.39
N ASN A 433 2.90 -31.67 4.81
CA ASN A 433 2.26 -32.88 5.31
C ASN A 433 3.22 -33.62 6.25
N LEU A 434 2.86 -33.71 7.53
CA LEU A 434 3.62 -34.49 8.52
C LEU A 434 2.93 -35.84 8.76
N LYS A 435 3.64 -36.93 8.51
CA LYS A 435 3.23 -38.28 8.91
C LYS A 435 4.03 -38.70 10.14
N ILE A 436 3.35 -38.97 11.25
CA ILE A 436 3.97 -39.52 12.46
C ILE A 436 3.57 -40.99 12.54
N ASP A 437 4.54 -41.89 12.35
CA ASP A 437 4.34 -43.32 12.53
C ASP A 437 4.66 -43.72 13.98
N THR A 438 3.76 -44.47 14.62
CA THR A 438 3.99 -45.05 15.95
C THR A 438 4.42 -46.52 15.83
N PRO A 439 5.30 -47.03 16.71
CA PRO A 439 5.66 -48.45 16.70
C PRO A 439 4.41 -49.31 16.91
N ASN A 440 4.26 -50.35 16.09
CA ASN A 440 3.29 -51.41 16.35
C ASN A 440 3.77 -52.20 17.57
N PHE A 441 3.16 -51.97 18.73
CA PHE A 441 3.33 -52.84 19.89
C PHE A 441 2.51 -54.12 19.69
N SER A 442 2.95 -55.01 18.80
CA SER A 442 2.42 -56.38 18.78
C SER A 442 2.83 -57.08 20.08
N LYS A 443 1.83 -57.56 20.84
CA LYS A 443 1.99 -58.39 22.05
C LYS A 443 2.49 -59.80 21.71
N GLU A 444 3.60 -59.94 21.02
CA GLU A 444 4.26 -61.22 20.80
C GLU A 444 5.75 -61.08 21.10
N GLU A 445 6.08 -61.18 22.39
CA GLU A 445 7.30 -61.77 22.93
C GLU A 445 7.25 -61.70 24.46
N ALA A 446 6.28 -62.43 25.03
CA ALA A 446 6.38 -62.95 26.39
C ALA A 446 6.35 -64.47 26.28
N LYS A 447 7.53 -65.06 26.09
CA LYS A 447 7.82 -66.46 26.38
C LYS A 447 9.06 -66.53 27.23
#